data_AF-A0A1X9MKY1-F1
#
_entry.id   AF-A0A1X9MKY1-F1
#
_cell.length_a   1.000
_cell.length_b   1.000
_cell.length_c   1.000
_cell.angle_alpha   90.00
_cell.angle_beta   90.00
_cell.angle_gamma   90.00
#
_symmetry.space_group_name_H-M   'P 1'
#
loop_
_entity.id
_entity.type
_entity.pdbx_description
1 polymer ?
#
loop_
_entity_poly.entity_id
_entity_poly.type
_entity_poly.pdbx_seq_one_letter_code
_entity_poly.pdbx_strand_id
1 'polypeptide(L)'
;MGCLAFILIFLVLYGFTINVGTGIAFLILLILLFGIMISIGTKHEAKQNEKFSVTKAKIEDEFKANEFNASQSIYSCDHTSMLAIDENSKRISFVRTKGVNFIDNNDFVIDTYSYKDLLESHILEDGVSTTKTSRTSQIGGALIGGLLVGGVGALIGGLSGKKKTAEEVKSVKLQIVVNDTKKPVQEISFLKQKVEVKKDNPLYEQALVDATHWHKLISVLIKQADQEDKVMNAQTNIELESGQKQNTYIHADEIRKLHDLFKEGIITEEEFDIQKKKIISE
;
A
#
# COMPACT_ATOMS: atom_id res chain seq x y z
N MET A 1 -6.15 -34.28 13.58
CA MET A 1 -6.08 -34.34 15.06
C MET A 1 -7.21 -35.14 15.71
N GLY A 2 -8.42 -35.21 15.12
CA GLY A 2 -9.59 -35.86 15.76
C GLY A 2 -9.42 -37.36 16.09
N CYS A 3 -9.20 -38.23 15.10
CA CYS A 3 -9.25 -39.69 15.33
C CYS A 3 -8.21 -40.22 16.33
N LEU A 4 -6.99 -39.67 16.34
CA LEU A 4 -5.92 -40.17 17.21
C LEU A 4 -6.20 -39.89 18.70
N ALA A 5 -6.77 -38.72 19.00
CA ALA A 5 -7.14 -38.36 20.37
C ALA A 5 -8.24 -39.27 20.91
N PHE A 6 -9.24 -39.61 20.09
CA PHE A 6 -10.30 -40.54 20.48
C PHE A 6 -9.78 -41.95 20.74
N ILE A 7 -8.84 -42.43 19.92
CA ILE A 7 -8.20 -43.74 20.11
C ILE A 7 -7.43 -43.78 21.43
N LEU A 8 -6.65 -42.73 21.74
CA LEU A 8 -5.88 -42.63 22.97
C LEU A 8 -6.77 -42.58 24.22
N ILE A 9 -7.88 -41.84 24.17
CA ILE A 9 -8.87 -41.79 25.26
C ILE A 9 -9.51 -43.17 25.45
N PHE A 10 -9.85 -43.87 24.38
CA PHE A 10 -10.44 -45.20 24.45
C PHE A 10 -9.47 -46.23 25.06
N LEU A 11 -8.18 -46.15 24.76
CA LEU A 11 -7.15 -46.99 25.38
C LEU A 11 -7.03 -46.77 26.89
N VAL A 12 -7.12 -45.52 27.35
CA VAL A 12 -7.15 -45.20 28.78
C VAL A 12 -8.36 -45.82 29.45
N LEU A 13 -9.56 -45.63 28.88
CA LEU A 13 -10.81 -46.19 29.42
C LEU A 13 -10.78 -47.73 29.44
N TYR A 14 -10.29 -48.35 28.37
CA TYR A 14 -10.12 -49.80 28.29
C TYR A 14 -9.14 -50.30 29.36
N GLY A 15 -8.04 -49.59 29.61
CA GLY A 15 -7.11 -49.94 30.69
C GLY A 15 -7.76 -50.05 32.06
N PHE A 16 -8.69 -49.15 32.38
CA PHE A 16 -9.45 -49.20 33.64
C PHE A 16 -10.42 -50.39 33.72
N THR A 17 -10.87 -50.94 32.58
CA THR A 17 -11.68 -52.17 32.58
C THR A 17 -10.86 -53.42 32.91
N ILE A 18 -9.53 -53.39 32.70
CA ILE A 18 -8.63 -54.49 33.04
C ILE A 18 -8.24 -54.41 34.52
N ASN A 19 -7.62 -53.30 34.94
CA ASN A 19 -7.36 -52.98 36.35
C ASN A 19 -6.95 -51.50 36.51
N VAL A 20 -6.98 -51.01 37.76
CA VAL A 20 -6.66 -49.61 38.09
C VAL A 20 -5.23 -49.22 37.71
N GLY A 21 -4.25 -50.10 37.93
CA GLY A 21 -2.83 -49.81 37.64
C GLY A 21 -2.56 -49.63 36.14
N THR A 22 -3.18 -50.44 35.29
CA THR A 22 -3.09 -50.34 33.83
C THR A 22 -3.73 -49.06 33.31
N GLY A 23 -4.89 -48.65 33.85
CA GLY A 23 -5.52 -47.37 33.54
C GLY A 23 -4.64 -46.17 33.88
N ILE A 24 -4.04 -46.17 35.09
CA ILE A 24 -3.10 -45.13 35.52
C ILE A 24 -1.86 -45.07 34.62
N ALA A 25 -1.28 -46.22 34.25
CA ALA A 25 -0.12 -46.27 33.37
C ALA A 25 -0.38 -45.63 31.99
N PHE A 26 -1.55 -45.90 31.39
CA PHE A 26 -1.93 -45.26 30.12
C PHE A 26 -2.18 -43.76 30.28
N LEU A 27 -2.72 -43.31 31.40
CA LEU A 27 -2.93 -41.89 31.68
C LEU A 27 -1.58 -41.14 31.79
N ILE A 28 -0.60 -41.71 32.50
CA ILE A 28 0.76 -41.15 32.59
C ILE A 28 1.39 -41.07 31.19
N LEU A 29 1.27 -42.12 30.38
CA LEU A 29 1.77 -42.14 29.00
C LEU A 29 1.13 -41.03 28.15
N LEU A 30 -0.18 -40.82 28.25
CA LEU A 30 -0.90 -39.78 27.53
C LEU A 30 -0.42 -38.38 27.92
N ILE A 31 -0.22 -38.12 29.21
CA ILE A 31 0.32 -36.84 29.69
C ILE A 31 1.74 -36.60 29.15
N LEU A 32 2.60 -37.63 29.17
CA LEU A 32 3.95 -37.53 28.62
C LEU A 32 3.95 -37.22 27.11
N LEU A 33 3.09 -37.91 26.34
CA LEU A 33 2.94 -37.64 24.91
C LEU A 33 2.43 -36.22 24.64
N PHE A 34 1.48 -35.75 25.43
CA PHE A 34 0.96 -34.39 25.32
C PHE A 34 2.02 -33.33 25.68
N GLY A 35 2.81 -33.57 26.73
CA GLY A 35 3.94 -32.71 27.09
C GLY A 35 5.00 -32.62 26.01
N ILE A 36 5.32 -33.75 25.35
CA ILE A 36 6.25 -33.78 24.21
C ILE A 36 5.67 -32.98 23.02
N MET A 37 4.39 -33.17 22.70
CA MET A 37 3.71 -32.42 21.62
C MET A 37 3.73 -30.91 21.86
N ILE A 38 3.43 -30.46 23.09
CA ILE A 38 3.52 -29.04 23.46
C ILE A 38 4.97 -28.56 23.32
N SER A 39 5.95 -29.31 23.83
CA SER A 39 7.37 -28.93 23.74
C SER A 39 7.88 -28.81 22.31
N ILE A 40 7.44 -29.69 21.41
CA ILE A 40 7.77 -29.62 19.98
C ILE A 40 7.10 -28.39 19.36
N GLY A 41 5.82 -28.15 19.65
CA GLY A 41 5.08 -26.99 19.16
C GLY A 41 5.72 -25.66 19.56
N THR A 42 6.04 -25.48 20.85
CA THR A 42 6.65 -24.26 21.36
C THR A 42 8.07 -24.04 20.81
N LYS A 43 8.88 -25.10 20.66
CA LYS A 43 10.20 -25.00 20.00
C LYS A 43 10.08 -24.62 18.53
N HIS A 44 9.07 -25.13 17.82
CA HIS A 44 8.82 -24.81 16.42
C HIS A 44 8.40 -23.34 16.24
N GLU A 45 7.50 -22.84 17.09
CA GLU A 45 7.12 -21.43 17.12
C GLU A 45 8.30 -20.52 17.48
N ALA A 46 9.08 -20.86 18.51
CA ALA A 46 10.25 -20.08 18.91
C ALA A 46 11.26 -19.96 17.76
N LYS A 47 11.51 -21.05 17.03
CA LYS A 47 12.41 -21.05 15.87
C LYS A 47 11.88 -20.18 14.73
N GLN A 48 10.56 -20.19 14.46
CA GLN A 48 9.97 -19.32 13.45
C GLN A 48 10.07 -17.84 13.85
N ASN A 49 9.81 -17.53 15.13
CA ASN A 49 9.93 -16.17 15.67
C ASN A 49 11.37 -15.65 15.61
N GLU A 50 12.36 -16.50 15.90
CA GLU A 50 13.78 -16.16 15.78
C GLU A 50 14.16 -15.86 14.33
N LYS A 51 13.76 -16.70 13.37
CA LYS A 51 14.05 -16.42 11.95
C LYS A 51 13.40 -15.12 11.48
N PHE A 52 12.14 -14.91 11.86
CA PHE A 52 11.41 -13.70 11.51
C PHE A 52 12.03 -12.44 12.15
N SER A 53 12.53 -12.53 13.40
CA SER A 53 13.19 -11.40 14.05
C SER A 53 14.51 -11.00 13.36
N VAL A 54 15.27 -11.99 12.85
CA VAL A 54 16.45 -11.72 12.03
C VAL A 54 16.08 -10.99 10.74
N THR A 55 15.03 -11.43 10.04
CA THR A 55 14.57 -10.73 8.82
C THR A 55 14.10 -9.31 9.12
N LYS A 56 13.36 -9.11 10.22
CA LYS A 56 12.95 -7.78 10.67
C LYS A 56 14.14 -6.85 10.93
N ALA A 57 15.16 -7.32 11.64
CA ALA A 57 16.37 -6.54 11.90
C ALA A 57 17.09 -6.13 10.60
N LYS A 58 17.21 -7.06 9.63
CA LYS A 58 17.80 -6.74 8.32
C LYS A 58 17.01 -5.68 7.55
N ILE A 59 15.68 -5.75 7.57
CA ILE A 59 14.83 -4.73 6.93
C ILE A 59 15.03 -3.38 7.62
N GLU A 60 15.12 -3.35 8.94
CA GLU A 60 15.38 -2.11 9.71
C GLU A 60 16.75 -1.52 9.40
N ASP A 61 17.78 -2.35 9.22
CA ASP A 61 19.12 -1.89 8.85
C ASP A 61 19.16 -1.30 7.43
N GLU A 62 18.48 -1.95 6.47
CA GLU A 62 18.30 -1.40 5.11
C GLU A 62 17.50 -0.10 5.12
N PHE A 63 16.46 0.01 5.96
CA PHE A 63 15.71 1.24 6.13
C PHE A 63 16.59 2.37 6.68
N LYS A 64 17.39 2.11 7.72
CA LYS A 64 18.35 3.10 8.25
C LYS A 64 19.38 3.52 7.19
N ALA A 65 19.91 2.57 6.43
CA ALA A 65 20.89 2.85 5.37
C ALA A 65 20.34 3.75 4.26
N ASN A 66 19.02 3.71 4.02
CA ASN A 66 18.32 4.54 3.04
C ASN A 66 17.56 5.72 3.66
N GLU A 67 17.91 6.08 4.90
CA GLU A 67 17.31 7.16 5.68
C GLU A 67 15.77 7.07 5.79
N PHE A 68 15.21 5.86 5.74
CA PHE A 68 13.78 5.60 5.84
C PHE A 68 13.41 5.31 7.29
N ASN A 69 12.53 6.11 7.87
CA ASN A 69 12.07 5.94 9.25
C ASN A 69 10.59 5.54 9.28
N ALA A 70 10.34 4.24 9.39
CA ALA A 70 8.97 3.72 9.40
C ALA A 70 8.19 4.21 10.64
N SER A 71 7.20 5.08 10.45
CA SER A 71 6.23 5.48 11.48
C SER A 71 5.13 4.43 11.67
N GLN A 72 4.74 3.76 10.59
CA GLN A 72 3.74 2.70 10.59
C GLN A 72 4.20 1.56 9.68
N SER A 73 3.97 0.31 10.09
CA SER A 73 4.26 -0.85 9.24
C SER A 73 3.31 -2.01 9.51
N ILE A 74 3.13 -2.86 8.50
CA ILE A 74 2.39 -4.11 8.62
C ILE A 74 3.01 -5.19 7.75
N TYR A 75 3.05 -6.41 8.28
CA TYR A 75 3.43 -7.60 7.53
C TYR A 75 2.18 -8.29 6.97
N SER A 76 2.29 -8.85 5.78
CA SER A 76 1.28 -9.73 5.21
C SER A 76 1.02 -10.93 6.12
N CYS A 77 -0.22 -11.41 6.18
CA CYS A 77 -0.61 -12.61 6.94
C CYS A 77 0.13 -13.89 6.54
N ASP A 78 0.69 -13.95 5.33
CA ASP A 78 1.50 -15.08 4.84
C ASP A 78 3.00 -14.85 4.94
N HIS A 79 3.43 -13.77 5.61
CA HIS A 79 4.83 -13.38 5.80
C HIS A 79 5.64 -13.29 4.49
N THR A 80 5.01 -12.89 3.38
CA THR A 80 5.70 -12.72 2.09
C THR A 80 6.01 -11.27 1.75
N SER A 81 5.29 -10.32 2.36
CA SER A 81 5.51 -8.89 2.15
C SER A 81 5.32 -8.06 3.42
N MET A 82 5.85 -6.84 3.39
CA MET A 82 5.64 -5.81 4.40
C MET A 82 5.37 -4.47 3.70
N LEU A 83 4.47 -3.69 4.27
CA LEU A 83 4.21 -2.30 3.91
C LEU A 83 4.69 -1.42 5.05
N ALA A 84 5.44 -0.35 4.75
CA ALA A 84 5.86 0.62 5.74
C ALA A 84 5.68 2.04 5.21
N ILE A 85 5.32 2.97 6.10
CA ILE A 85 5.13 4.38 5.80
C ILE A 85 6.10 5.18 6.65
N ASP A 86 6.75 6.15 6.03
CA ASP A 86 7.54 7.20 6.68
C ASP A 86 6.82 8.54 6.46
N GLU A 87 6.06 8.97 7.47
CA GLU A 87 5.30 10.20 7.43
C GLU A 87 6.17 11.46 7.37
N ASN A 88 7.38 11.40 7.95
CA ASN A 88 8.28 12.55 8.02
C ASN A 88 8.87 12.86 6.64
N SER A 89 9.34 11.82 5.94
CA SER A 89 9.90 11.97 4.59
C SER A 89 8.87 11.80 3.47
N LYS A 90 7.59 11.56 3.81
CA LYS A 90 6.47 11.33 2.89
C LYS A 90 6.77 10.23 1.87
N ARG A 91 7.29 9.12 2.37
CA ARG A 91 7.64 7.93 1.58
C ARG A 91 6.90 6.70 2.08
N ILE A 92 6.73 5.76 1.17
CA ILE A 92 6.14 4.45 1.43
C ILE A 92 7.05 3.37 0.84
N SER A 93 7.24 2.28 1.58
CA SER A 93 8.13 1.18 1.23
C SER A 93 7.38 -0.13 1.18
N PHE A 94 7.61 -0.88 0.11
CA PHE A 94 7.10 -2.22 -0.12
C PHE A 94 8.27 -3.21 -0.06
N VAL A 95 8.25 -4.07 0.94
CA VAL A 95 9.25 -5.14 1.09
C VAL A 95 8.63 -6.46 0.67
N ARG A 96 9.30 -7.21 -0.18
CA ARG A 96 8.83 -8.53 -0.66
C ARG A 96 9.94 -9.55 -0.58
N THR A 97 9.64 -10.75 -0.08
CA THR A 97 10.62 -11.84 -0.10
C THR A 97 11.01 -12.21 -1.53
N LYS A 98 12.25 -12.64 -1.73
CA LYS A 98 12.70 -13.30 -2.97
C LYS A 98 12.41 -14.80 -2.96
N GLY A 99 12.04 -15.36 -1.80
CA GLY A 99 11.76 -16.79 -1.59
C GLY A 99 10.29 -17.09 -1.38
N VAL A 100 10.01 -18.13 -0.59
CA VAL A 100 8.64 -18.56 -0.29
C VAL A 100 7.97 -17.63 0.73
N ASN A 101 8.69 -17.23 1.77
CA ASN A 101 8.27 -16.29 2.82
C ASN A 101 9.54 -15.78 3.57
N PHE A 102 9.38 -14.77 4.42
CA PHE A 102 10.44 -14.18 5.25
C PHE A 102 11.03 -15.12 6.32
N ILE A 103 10.33 -16.21 6.64
CA ILE A 103 10.73 -17.19 7.66
C ILE A 103 11.67 -18.23 7.04
N ASP A 104 11.47 -18.57 5.78
CA ASP A 104 12.24 -19.59 5.07
C ASP A 104 13.45 -19.00 4.34
N ASN A 105 13.30 -17.78 3.82
CA ASN A 105 14.38 -17.03 3.16
C ASN A 105 14.42 -15.58 3.66
N ASN A 106 15.59 -15.18 4.17
CA ASN A 106 15.82 -13.84 4.69
C ASN A 106 16.23 -12.84 3.59
N ASP A 107 16.15 -13.24 2.31
CA ASP A 107 16.37 -12.38 1.16
C ASP A 107 15.08 -11.69 0.74
N PHE A 108 15.18 -10.39 0.50
CA PHE A 108 14.06 -9.55 0.12
C PHE A 108 14.47 -8.49 -0.90
N VAL A 109 13.48 -7.84 -1.48
CA VAL A 109 13.60 -6.61 -2.27
C VAL A 109 12.80 -5.51 -1.59
N ILE A 110 13.30 -4.28 -1.67
CA ILE A 110 12.63 -3.09 -1.17
C ILE A 110 12.36 -2.19 -2.37
N ASP A 111 11.10 -1.79 -2.55
CA ASP A 111 10.69 -0.77 -3.51
C ASP A 111 10.08 0.41 -2.72
N THR A 112 10.73 1.57 -2.76
CA THR A 112 10.32 2.78 -2.02
C THR A 112 9.85 3.86 -2.99
N TYR A 113 8.72 4.49 -2.67
CA TYR A 113 8.07 5.51 -3.47
C TYR A 113 7.75 6.74 -2.63
N SER A 114 7.67 7.91 -3.27
CA SER A 114 7.10 9.09 -2.63
C SER A 114 5.57 9.00 -2.61
N TYR A 115 4.91 9.80 -1.78
CA TYR A 115 3.44 9.87 -1.83
C TYR A 115 2.90 10.35 -3.18
N LYS A 116 3.67 11.14 -3.95
CA LYS A 116 3.29 11.60 -5.29
C LYS A 116 3.23 10.46 -6.31
N ASP A 117 3.95 9.39 -6.07
CA ASP A 117 3.92 8.20 -6.93
C ASP A 117 2.72 7.32 -6.67
N LEU A 118 1.98 7.53 -5.57
CA LEU A 118 0.77 6.76 -5.26
C LEU A 118 -0.41 7.22 -6.12
N LEU A 119 -0.98 6.31 -6.89
CA LEU A 119 -2.03 6.61 -7.86
C LEU A 119 -3.41 6.15 -7.40
N GLU A 120 -3.51 4.89 -6.97
CA GLU A 120 -4.77 4.28 -6.53
C GLU A 120 -4.56 3.27 -5.39
N SER A 121 -5.63 2.99 -4.66
CA SER A 121 -5.68 1.92 -3.66
C SER A 121 -7.00 1.17 -3.72
N HIS A 122 -6.94 -0.16 -3.62
CA HIS A 122 -8.08 -1.08 -3.72
C HIS A 122 -8.03 -2.18 -2.66
N ILE A 123 -9.19 -2.53 -2.09
CA ILE A 123 -9.33 -3.78 -1.32
C ILE A 123 -9.90 -4.85 -2.26
N LEU A 124 -9.24 -6.01 -2.32
CA LEU A 124 -9.62 -7.14 -3.15
C LEU A 124 -10.05 -8.32 -2.29
N GLU A 125 -11.25 -8.84 -2.52
CA GLU A 125 -11.73 -10.11 -1.98
C GLU A 125 -11.74 -11.17 -3.09
N ASP A 126 -10.92 -12.21 -2.96
CA ASP A 126 -10.71 -13.24 -3.99
C ASP A 126 -10.48 -12.69 -5.41
N GLY A 127 -9.74 -11.58 -5.50
CA GLY A 127 -9.42 -10.89 -6.75
C GLY A 127 -10.50 -9.91 -7.25
N VAL A 128 -11.62 -9.76 -6.55
CA VAL A 128 -12.69 -8.81 -6.88
C VAL A 128 -12.53 -7.56 -6.02
N SER A 129 -12.44 -6.38 -6.66
CA SER A 129 -12.34 -5.11 -5.94
C SER A 129 -13.64 -4.74 -5.25
N THR A 130 -13.59 -4.48 -3.95
CA THR A 130 -14.75 -4.11 -3.12
C THR A 130 -14.72 -2.66 -2.67
N THR A 131 -13.58 -1.97 -2.78
CA THR A 131 -13.43 -0.54 -2.40
C THR A 131 -12.33 0.11 -3.23
N LYS A 132 -12.50 1.38 -3.64
CA LYS A 132 -11.59 2.14 -4.53
C LYS A 132 -11.36 3.59 -4.08
N THR A 133 -10.12 4.07 -4.16
CA THR A 133 -9.73 5.50 -4.11
C THR A 133 -8.68 5.81 -5.18
N SER A 134 -8.75 6.99 -5.81
CA SER A 134 -7.83 7.41 -6.89
C SER A 134 -7.34 8.85 -6.70
N ARG A 135 -6.14 9.14 -7.24
CA ARG A 135 -5.52 10.46 -7.29
C ARG A 135 -6.27 11.40 -8.23
N THR A 136 -6.68 12.59 -7.75
CA THR A 136 -7.55 13.55 -8.45
C THR A 136 -6.78 14.43 -9.44
N SER A 137 -5.54 14.81 -9.14
CA SER A 137 -4.74 15.72 -9.99
C SER A 137 -4.30 15.11 -11.32
N GLN A 138 -4.31 13.78 -11.45
CA GLN A 138 -3.94 13.07 -12.68
C GLN A 138 -5.16 12.66 -13.54
N ILE A 139 -6.37 12.97 -13.08
CA ILE A 139 -7.64 12.67 -13.77
C ILE A 139 -7.82 13.55 -15.02
N GLY A 140 -7.05 14.65 -15.17
CA GLY A 140 -7.16 15.58 -16.30
C GLY A 140 -6.48 15.18 -17.62
N GLY A 141 -5.71 14.09 -17.65
CA GLY A 141 -4.99 13.67 -18.87
C GLY A 141 -4.86 12.16 -19.08
N ALA A 142 -5.30 11.36 -18.12
CA ALA A 142 -5.11 9.92 -18.18
C ALA A 142 -6.32 9.21 -17.55
N LEU A 143 -7.20 8.72 -18.42
CA LEU A 143 -8.25 7.75 -18.13
C LEU A 143 -7.61 6.37 -17.79
N ILE A 144 -6.59 6.35 -16.91
CA ILE A 144 -5.81 5.15 -16.61
C ILE A 144 -6.60 4.32 -15.61
N GLY A 145 -7.23 3.25 -16.10
CA GLY A 145 -7.76 2.17 -15.27
C GLY A 145 -9.26 1.92 -15.38
N GLY A 146 -9.93 2.38 -16.44
CA GLY A 146 -11.27 1.92 -16.81
C GLY A 146 -11.28 0.44 -17.23
N LEU A 147 -10.92 -0.48 -16.34
CA LEU A 147 -11.23 -1.92 -16.39
C LEU A 147 -10.84 -2.73 -15.13
N LEU A 148 -10.56 -2.14 -13.97
CA LEU A 148 -10.50 -2.90 -12.69
C LEU A 148 -11.74 -2.64 -11.81
N VAL A 149 -12.84 -2.23 -12.46
CA VAL A 149 -14.15 -2.04 -11.85
C VAL A 149 -14.78 -3.42 -11.62
N GLY A 150 -14.35 -4.07 -10.54
CA GLY A 150 -15.00 -5.24 -9.97
C GLY A 150 -16.29 -4.91 -9.21
N GLY A 151 -17.02 -3.85 -9.59
CA GLY A 151 -18.43 -3.76 -9.23
C GLY A 151 -19.18 -4.72 -10.15
N VAL A 152 -19.65 -5.85 -9.62
CA VAL A 152 -20.59 -6.80 -10.28
C VAL A 152 -20.47 -6.83 -11.82
N GLY A 153 -19.45 -7.49 -12.39
CA GLY A 153 -19.51 -7.86 -13.82
C GLY A 153 -18.27 -7.87 -14.71
N ALA A 154 -17.05 -7.53 -14.29
CA ALA A 154 -15.92 -7.49 -15.24
C ALA A 154 -14.67 -8.24 -14.76
N LEU A 155 -14.23 -9.20 -15.60
CA LEU A 155 -12.94 -9.92 -15.64
C LEU A 155 -12.78 -11.27 -14.90
N ILE A 156 -13.78 -12.16 -15.02
CA ILE A 156 -13.52 -13.63 -15.10
C ILE A 156 -14.38 -14.22 -16.23
N GLY A 157 -14.04 -13.93 -17.48
CA GLY A 157 -14.55 -14.68 -18.63
C GLY A 157 -13.78 -15.99 -18.76
N GLY A 158 -14.23 -17.06 -18.10
CA GLY A 158 -13.85 -18.43 -18.51
C GLY A 158 -13.46 -19.45 -17.43
N LEU A 159 -13.29 -19.09 -16.15
CA LEU A 159 -12.78 -20.04 -15.13
C LEU A 159 -13.51 -20.10 -13.78
N SER A 160 -14.66 -19.44 -13.62
CA SER A 160 -15.43 -19.49 -12.35
C SER A 160 -16.82 -20.07 -12.55
N GLY A 161 -16.88 -21.32 -13.05
CA GLY A 161 -18.11 -22.13 -13.13
C GLY A 161 -18.59 -22.70 -11.79
N LYS A 162 -18.18 -22.16 -10.65
CA LYS A 162 -18.72 -22.50 -9.34
C LYS A 162 -19.31 -21.24 -8.73
N LYS A 163 -20.61 -21.29 -8.39
CA LYS A 163 -21.29 -20.26 -7.59
C LYS A 163 -20.46 -20.02 -6.33
N LYS A 164 -19.68 -18.94 -6.30
CA LYS A 164 -19.15 -18.42 -5.03
C LYS A 164 -20.37 -17.97 -4.24
N THR A 165 -20.62 -18.61 -3.10
CA THR A 165 -21.53 -18.11 -2.07
C THR A 165 -20.99 -16.74 -1.64
N ALA A 166 -21.84 -15.70 -1.66
CA ALA A 166 -21.44 -14.33 -1.30
C ALA A 166 -20.93 -14.20 0.16
N GLU A 167 -21.08 -15.27 0.95
CA GLU A 167 -20.79 -15.36 2.38
C GLU A 167 -19.43 -16.00 2.71
N GLU A 168 -18.66 -16.45 1.72
CA GLU A 168 -17.37 -17.13 1.93
C GLU A 168 -16.25 -16.50 1.10
N VAL A 169 -15.03 -16.56 1.61
CA VAL A 169 -13.85 -15.92 1.01
C VAL A 169 -12.57 -16.69 1.35
N LYS A 170 -11.60 -16.69 0.43
CA LYS A 170 -10.26 -17.28 0.67
C LYS A 170 -9.21 -16.22 0.95
N SER A 171 -9.39 -15.02 0.41
CA SER A 171 -8.36 -13.99 0.44
C SER A 171 -8.90 -12.57 0.50
N VAL A 172 -8.20 -11.74 1.26
CA VAL A 172 -8.39 -10.29 1.37
C VAL A 172 -7.02 -9.66 1.16
N LYS A 173 -6.93 -8.74 0.20
CA LYS A 173 -5.68 -8.04 -0.14
C LYS A 173 -5.90 -6.54 -0.25
N LEU A 174 -4.87 -5.76 0.02
CA LEU A 174 -4.77 -4.37 -0.40
C LEU A 174 -3.84 -4.32 -1.62
N GLN A 175 -4.35 -3.73 -2.70
CA GLN A 175 -3.61 -3.47 -3.93
C GLN A 175 -3.39 -1.95 -4.04
N ILE A 176 -2.17 -1.54 -4.35
CA ILE A 176 -1.78 -0.13 -4.51
C ILE A 176 -1.14 0.01 -5.89
N VAL A 177 -1.65 0.97 -6.65
CA VAL A 177 -1.10 1.33 -7.97
C VAL A 177 -0.13 2.48 -7.79
N VAL A 178 1.06 2.34 -8.34
CA VAL A 178 2.14 3.33 -8.25
C VAL A 178 2.61 3.75 -9.64
N ASN A 179 3.19 4.95 -9.73
CA ASN A 179 3.79 5.49 -10.94
C ASN A 179 5.16 4.84 -11.25
N ASP A 180 5.16 3.53 -11.51
CA ASP A 180 6.32 2.78 -11.96
C ASP A 180 5.91 1.87 -13.12
N THR A 181 6.48 2.10 -14.30
CA THR A 181 6.17 1.30 -15.50
C THR A 181 6.71 -0.13 -15.44
N LYS A 182 7.69 -0.42 -14.58
CA LYS A 182 8.25 -1.76 -14.37
C LYS A 182 7.49 -2.54 -13.31
N LYS A 183 7.05 -1.87 -12.24
CA LYS A 183 6.34 -2.47 -11.10
C LYS A 183 5.13 -1.63 -10.67
N PRO A 184 4.11 -1.49 -11.53
CA PRO A 184 3.00 -0.57 -11.31
C PRO A 184 2.05 -0.99 -10.19
N VAL A 185 2.08 -2.26 -9.77
CA VAL A 185 1.13 -2.82 -8.80
C VAL A 185 1.88 -3.43 -7.63
N GLN A 186 1.55 -2.99 -6.43
CA GLN A 186 2.04 -3.53 -5.17
C GLN A 186 0.87 -4.15 -4.39
N GLU A 187 1.10 -5.31 -3.76
CA GLU A 187 0.05 -6.02 -3.01
C GLU A 187 0.53 -6.43 -1.61
N ILE A 188 -0.40 -6.40 -0.66
CA ILE A 188 -0.22 -6.98 0.67
C ILE A 188 -1.47 -7.78 1.08
N SER A 189 -1.25 -9.01 1.55
CA SER A 189 -2.33 -9.95 1.89
C SER A 189 -2.68 -9.86 3.38
N PHE A 190 -3.96 -9.64 3.69
CA PHE A 190 -4.50 -9.65 5.05
C PHE A 190 -5.18 -10.97 5.41
N LEU A 191 -5.70 -11.68 4.40
CA LEU A 191 -6.19 -13.04 4.53
C LEU A 191 -5.72 -13.86 3.34
N LYS A 192 -5.26 -15.10 3.59
CA LYS A 192 -4.94 -16.08 2.56
C LYS A 192 -5.09 -17.49 3.10
N GLN A 193 -6.18 -18.15 2.72
CA GLN A 193 -6.55 -19.47 3.21
C GLN A 193 -6.61 -20.50 2.08
N LYS A 194 -6.24 -21.74 2.40
CA LYS A 194 -6.37 -22.86 1.45
C LYS A 194 -7.83 -23.29 1.28
N VAL A 195 -8.64 -23.10 2.32
CA VAL A 195 -10.06 -23.42 2.38
C VAL A 195 -10.85 -22.13 2.57
N GLU A 196 -12.06 -22.08 2.01
CA GLU A 196 -12.99 -20.97 2.20
C GLU A 196 -13.29 -20.75 3.67
N VAL A 197 -13.34 -19.48 4.06
CA VAL A 197 -13.72 -19.03 5.39
C VAL A 197 -14.97 -18.19 5.25
N LYS A 198 -15.94 -18.40 6.14
CA LYS A 198 -17.15 -17.60 6.19
C LYS A 198 -16.86 -16.16 6.62
N LYS A 199 -17.65 -15.21 6.13
CA LYS A 199 -17.51 -13.80 6.45
C LYS A 199 -17.93 -13.41 7.88
N ASP A 200 -18.60 -14.30 8.61
CA ASP A 200 -18.86 -14.18 10.04
C ASP A 200 -17.69 -14.72 10.90
N ASN A 201 -16.63 -15.23 10.26
CA ASN A 201 -15.46 -15.70 10.98
C ASN A 201 -14.63 -14.50 11.47
N PRO A 202 -14.26 -14.46 12.76
CA PRO A 202 -13.45 -13.38 13.32
C PRO A 202 -12.12 -13.13 12.56
N LEU A 203 -11.55 -14.18 11.96
CA LEU A 203 -10.34 -14.07 11.14
C LEU A 203 -10.57 -13.20 9.89
N TYR A 204 -11.72 -13.34 9.23
CA TYR A 204 -12.08 -12.50 8.10
C TYR A 204 -12.38 -11.07 8.55
N GLU A 205 -13.17 -10.91 9.62
CA GLU A 205 -13.54 -9.60 10.13
C GLU A 205 -12.30 -8.76 10.46
N GLN A 206 -11.34 -9.36 11.18
CA GLN A 206 -10.07 -8.71 11.51
C GLN A 206 -9.28 -8.35 10.25
N ALA A 207 -9.15 -9.28 9.30
CA ALA A 207 -8.44 -9.04 8.05
C ALA A 207 -9.06 -7.88 7.25
N LEU A 208 -10.39 -7.77 7.22
CA LEU A 208 -11.09 -6.68 6.55
C LEU A 208 -10.92 -5.34 7.30
N VAL A 209 -10.95 -5.36 8.63
CA VAL A 209 -10.68 -4.17 9.46
C VAL A 209 -9.28 -3.63 9.17
N ASP A 210 -8.27 -4.50 9.19
CA ASP A 210 -6.88 -4.12 8.93
C ASP A 210 -6.70 -3.63 7.48
N ALA A 211 -7.23 -4.35 6.50
CA ALA A 211 -7.19 -3.92 5.10
C ALA A 211 -7.86 -2.56 4.89
N THR A 212 -8.99 -2.33 5.57
CA THR A 212 -9.74 -1.05 5.53
C THR A 212 -8.96 0.07 6.19
N HIS A 213 -8.32 -0.18 7.32
CA HIS A 213 -7.48 0.80 8.01
C HIS A 213 -6.35 1.27 7.09
N TRP A 214 -5.59 0.33 6.52
CA TRP A 214 -4.49 0.64 5.62
C TRP A 214 -4.96 1.29 4.32
N HIS A 215 -6.06 0.83 3.73
CA HIS A 215 -6.66 1.49 2.55
C HIS A 215 -7.00 2.97 2.82
N LYS A 216 -7.60 3.27 3.98
CA LYS A 216 -7.92 4.64 4.39
C LYS A 216 -6.66 5.46 4.61
N LEU A 217 -5.63 4.89 5.22
CA LEU A 217 -4.34 5.55 5.40
C LEU A 217 -3.74 5.93 4.05
N ILE A 218 -3.61 4.98 3.11
CA ILE A 218 -3.13 5.24 1.75
C ILE A 218 -3.98 6.30 1.03
N SER A 219 -5.30 6.25 1.20
CA SER A 219 -6.21 7.25 0.64
C SER A 219 -5.93 8.67 1.17
N VAL A 220 -5.51 8.81 2.43
CA VAL A 220 -5.05 10.10 2.99
C VAL A 220 -3.73 10.51 2.35
N LEU A 221 -2.77 9.61 2.20
CA LEU A 221 -1.47 9.92 1.59
C LEU A 221 -1.63 10.42 0.14
N ILE A 222 -2.46 9.73 -0.65
CA ILE A 222 -2.80 10.15 -2.04
C ILE A 222 -3.41 11.56 -2.04
N LYS A 223 -4.34 11.85 -1.11
CA LYS A 223 -4.97 13.17 -1.01
C LYS A 223 -3.99 14.28 -0.60
N GLN A 224 -3.04 13.98 0.30
CA GLN A 224 -1.99 14.93 0.67
C GLN A 224 -1.13 15.28 -0.55
N ALA A 225 -0.69 14.27 -1.30
CA ALA A 225 0.06 14.47 -2.53
C ALA A 225 -0.72 15.24 -3.61
N ASP A 226 -2.04 15.03 -3.70
CA ASP A 226 -2.91 15.81 -4.58
C ASP A 226 -2.99 17.29 -4.19
N GLN A 227 -3.09 17.59 -2.90
CA GLN A 227 -3.16 18.96 -2.41
C GLN A 227 -1.85 19.70 -2.64
N GLU A 228 -0.71 19.04 -2.41
CA GLU A 228 0.61 19.60 -2.66
C GLU A 228 0.82 19.97 -4.12
N ASP A 229 0.40 19.11 -5.05
CA ASP A 229 0.50 19.41 -6.48
C ASP A 229 -0.42 20.55 -6.90
N LYS A 230 -1.62 20.68 -6.30
CA LYS A 230 -2.50 21.83 -6.55
C LYS A 230 -1.88 23.15 -6.06
N VAL A 231 -1.27 23.16 -4.88
CA VAL A 231 -0.58 24.36 -4.34
C VAL A 231 0.62 24.73 -5.20
N MET A 232 1.42 23.75 -5.60
CA MET A 232 2.59 23.98 -6.47
C MET A 232 2.18 24.53 -7.85
N ASN A 233 1.13 23.98 -8.44
CA ASN A 233 0.61 24.47 -9.73
C ASN A 233 -0.02 25.87 -9.62
N ALA A 234 -0.71 26.17 -8.52
CA ALA A 234 -1.26 27.50 -8.27
C ALA A 234 -0.15 28.55 -8.09
N GLN A 235 0.91 28.23 -7.35
CA GLN A 235 2.05 29.12 -7.14
C GLN A 235 2.83 29.37 -8.44
N THR A 236 3.04 28.32 -9.25
CA THR A 236 3.68 28.44 -10.57
C THR A 236 2.88 29.35 -11.50
N ASN A 237 1.55 29.25 -11.50
CA ASN A 237 0.69 30.12 -12.30
C ASN A 237 0.71 31.58 -11.79
N ILE A 238 0.80 31.81 -10.47
CA ILE A 238 0.96 33.15 -9.90
C ILE A 238 2.31 33.76 -10.27
N GLU A 239 3.39 32.98 -10.28
CA GLU A 239 4.72 33.44 -10.69
C GLU A 239 4.76 33.80 -12.19
N LEU A 240 4.15 32.98 -13.05
CA LEU A 240 3.99 33.26 -14.47
C LEU A 240 3.12 34.52 -14.73
N GLU A 241 2.01 34.69 -14.00
CA GLU A 241 1.15 35.87 -14.09
C GLU A 241 1.82 37.14 -13.52
N SER A 242 2.65 37.01 -12.48
CA SER A 242 3.38 38.13 -11.88
C SER A 242 4.56 38.59 -12.75
N GLY A 243 5.25 37.68 -13.45
CA GLY A 243 6.27 38.01 -14.44
C GLY A 243 5.70 38.74 -15.66
N GLN A 244 4.52 38.32 -16.14
CA GLN A 244 3.82 39.03 -17.22
C GLN A 244 3.23 40.37 -16.78
N LYS A 245 2.66 40.47 -15.57
CA LYS A 245 2.15 41.74 -15.03
C LYS A 245 3.27 42.72 -14.71
N GLN A 246 4.44 42.29 -14.23
CA GLN A 246 5.59 43.18 -14.01
C GLN A 246 6.15 43.72 -15.33
N ASN A 247 6.40 42.90 -16.35
CA ASN A 247 6.85 43.41 -17.65
C ASN A 247 5.83 44.38 -18.26
N THR A 248 4.53 44.07 -18.18
CA THR A 248 3.47 44.97 -18.66
C THR A 248 3.47 46.32 -17.91
N TYR A 249 3.74 46.32 -16.60
CA TYR A 249 3.81 47.56 -15.79
C TYR A 249 5.11 48.35 -16.04
N ILE A 250 6.24 47.66 -16.24
CA ILE A 250 7.55 48.27 -16.52
C ILE A 250 7.53 48.98 -17.89
N HIS A 251 6.98 48.35 -18.92
CA HIS A 251 6.89 48.96 -20.25
C HIS A 251 5.84 50.07 -20.34
N ALA A 252 4.80 50.07 -19.50
CA ALA A 252 3.76 51.11 -19.53
C ALA A 252 4.30 52.51 -19.15
N ASP A 253 5.17 52.59 -18.14
CA ASP A 253 5.79 53.85 -17.72
C ASP A 253 6.77 54.40 -18.78
N GLU A 254 7.48 53.51 -19.48
CA GLU A 254 8.38 53.88 -20.58
C GLU A 254 7.62 54.38 -21.81
N ILE A 255 6.53 53.70 -22.18
CA ILE A 255 5.64 54.15 -23.27
C ILE A 255 5.01 55.50 -22.93
N ARG A 256 4.68 55.76 -21.66
CA ARG A 256 4.14 57.06 -21.23
C ARG A 256 5.16 58.18 -21.38
N LYS A 257 6.41 57.96 -20.92
CA LYS A 257 7.51 58.92 -21.11
C LYS A 257 7.80 59.18 -22.59
N LEU A 258 7.79 58.13 -23.42
CA LEU A 258 8.00 58.25 -24.86
C LEU A 258 6.89 59.09 -25.52
N HIS A 259 5.64 58.93 -25.09
CA HIS A 259 4.52 59.72 -25.57
C HIS A 259 4.59 61.19 -25.13
N ASP A 260 5.09 61.46 -23.93
CA ASP A 260 5.30 62.82 -23.44
C ASP A 260 6.38 63.55 -24.27
N LEU A 261 7.49 62.88 -24.60
CA LEU A 261 8.53 63.42 -25.49
C LEU A 261 8.01 63.74 -26.91
N PHE A 262 7.10 62.91 -27.43
CA PHE A 262 6.44 63.17 -28.71
C PHE A 262 5.51 64.40 -28.63
N LYS A 263 4.71 64.50 -27.55
CA LYS A 263 3.84 65.67 -27.32
C LYS A 263 4.60 66.97 -27.13
N GLU A 264 5.77 66.90 -26.52
CA GLU A 264 6.68 68.05 -26.34
C GLU A 264 7.41 68.42 -27.65
N GLY A 265 7.25 67.63 -28.72
CA GLY A 265 7.88 67.88 -30.02
C GLY A 265 9.39 67.59 -30.04
N ILE A 266 9.89 66.84 -29.05
CA ILE A 266 11.30 66.46 -28.92
C ILE A 266 11.66 65.35 -29.90
N ILE A 267 10.70 64.47 -30.21
CA ILE A 267 10.85 63.38 -31.18
C ILE A 267 9.73 63.44 -32.24
N THR A 268 10.01 62.90 -33.41
CA THR A 268 9.07 62.79 -34.52
C THR A 268 8.13 61.58 -34.37
N GLU A 269 7.04 61.56 -35.15
CA GLU A 269 6.07 60.44 -35.15
C GLU A 269 6.72 59.11 -35.59
N GLU A 270 7.62 59.16 -36.57
CA GLU A 270 8.39 58.00 -37.00
C GLU A 270 9.32 57.46 -35.89
N GLU A 271 10.00 58.34 -35.16
CA GLU A 271 10.87 57.95 -34.04
C GLU A 271 10.07 57.39 -32.85
N PHE A 272 8.90 57.97 -32.57
CA PHE A 272 7.97 57.47 -31.57
C PHE A 272 7.51 56.03 -31.90
N ASP A 273 7.11 55.77 -33.14
CA ASP A 273 6.62 54.45 -33.55
C ASP A 273 7.71 53.38 -33.55
N ILE A 274 8.94 53.73 -33.94
CA ILE A 274 10.09 52.81 -33.89
C ILE A 274 10.42 52.44 -32.44
N GLN A 275 10.50 53.43 -31.55
CA GLN A 275 10.86 53.20 -30.14
C GLN A 275 9.74 52.48 -29.38
N LYS A 276 8.48 52.79 -29.66
CA LYS A 276 7.32 52.11 -29.08
C LYS A 276 7.30 50.63 -29.46
N LYS A 277 7.56 50.29 -30.72
CA LYS A 277 7.66 48.89 -31.17
C LYS A 277 8.80 48.16 -30.46
N LYS A 278 9.93 48.82 -30.25
CA LYS A 278 11.08 48.26 -29.56
C LYS A 278 10.77 47.94 -28.09
N ILE A 279 10.17 48.88 -27.35
CA ILE A 279 9.78 48.71 -25.94
C ILE A 279 8.72 47.62 -25.78
N ILE A 280 7.81 47.45 -26.76
CA ILE A 280 6.80 46.38 -26.74
C ILE A 280 7.39 45.00 -27.09
N SER A 281 8.55 44.97 -27.76
CA SER A 281 9.21 43.74 -28.22
C SER A 281 10.34 43.23 -27.32
N GLU A 282 10.76 44.04 -26.35
CA GLU A 282 11.67 43.65 -25.25
C GLU A 282 10.91 42.92 -24.13
#